data_AF-A0A832GH73-F1
#
_entry.id   AF-A0A832GH73-F1
#
_cell.length_a   1.000
_cell.length_b   1.000
_cell.length_c   1.000
_cell.angle_alpha   90.00
_cell.angle_beta   90.00
_cell.angle_gamma   90.00
#
_symmetry.space_group_name_H-M   'P 1'
#
loop_
_entity.id
_entity.type
_entity.pdbx_description
1 polymer ?
#
loop_
_entity_poly.entity_id
_entity_poly.type
_entity_poly.pdbx_seq_one_letter_code
_entity_poly.pdbx_strand_id
1 'polypeptide(L)'
;MLFLCKFADRIVGQYHGDAMNADALHVAKYVFRTNKAFTLVTSGSSGQWAGKAYFGEEDGYLYVALEQGRNYRNVMENPEVFFVIERGVPDRFVQGRGIAECLGPIEERPEAHIIFRKALELVLYAKMIPGVMLFRIRPTELYISDFSREWKPRTTLTVNDAVMAFFREHRDRYSWWQLFWKAIRPFAFPATLAPVLVGS
;
A
#
# COMPACT_ATOMS: atom_id res chain seq x y z
N MET A 1 2.10 -15.19 41.45
CA MET A 1 2.98 -14.06 41.07
C MET A 1 4.22 -14.49 40.27
N LEU A 2 4.81 -15.69 40.49
CA LEU A 2 5.94 -16.20 39.68
C LEU A 2 5.61 -16.65 38.24
N PHE A 3 4.34 -16.90 37.92
CA PHE A 3 3.93 -17.34 36.58
C PHE A 3 3.91 -16.21 35.53
N LEU A 4 3.68 -14.96 35.97
CA LEU A 4 3.64 -13.79 35.07
C LEU A 4 5.06 -13.35 34.65
N CYS A 5 6.07 -13.44 35.52
CA CYS A 5 7.47 -13.16 35.13
C CYS A 5 8.00 -14.17 34.11
N LYS A 6 7.73 -15.48 34.27
CA LYS A 6 8.13 -16.48 33.27
C LYS A 6 7.41 -16.33 31.92
N PHE A 7 6.20 -15.76 31.91
CA PHE A 7 5.49 -15.45 30.67
C PHE A 7 6.08 -14.20 29.99
N ALA A 8 6.44 -13.18 30.77
CA ALA A 8 7.11 -11.98 30.27
C ALA A 8 8.50 -12.30 29.71
N ASP A 9 9.31 -13.11 30.41
CA ASP A 9 10.65 -13.50 29.97
C ASP A 9 10.61 -14.32 28.68
N ARG A 10 9.54 -15.12 28.46
CA ARG A 10 9.35 -15.87 27.21
C ARG A 10 8.89 -15.00 26.04
N ILE A 11 8.23 -13.86 26.31
CA ILE A 11 7.84 -12.87 25.30
C ILE A 11 9.02 -11.94 24.96
N VAL A 12 9.88 -11.63 25.92
CA VAL A 12 11.06 -10.77 25.71
C VAL A 12 12.20 -11.53 25.02
N GLY A 13 12.32 -12.84 25.25
CA GLY A 13 13.36 -13.69 24.64
C GLY A 13 13.24 -13.98 23.13
N GLN A 14 12.20 -13.47 22.44
CA GLN A 14 12.06 -13.59 20.99
C GLN A 14 12.60 -12.38 20.21
N TYR A 15 13.09 -11.34 20.91
CA TYR A 15 13.71 -10.17 20.30
C TYR A 15 15.22 -10.36 20.18
N HIS A 16 15.62 -11.29 19.32
CA HIS A 16 17.00 -11.36 18.81
C HIS A 16 16.99 -11.19 17.29
N GLY A 17 17.38 -9.98 16.88
CA GLY A 17 18.11 -9.60 15.67
C GLY A 17 17.65 -10.15 14.33
N ASP A 18 17.23 -9.26 13.45
CA ASP A 18 17.60 -9.16 12.02
C ASP A 18 17.59 -10.41 11.13
N ALA A 19 17.05 -11.53 11.59
CA ALA A 19 16.70 -12.67 10.76
C ALA A 19 15.40 -12.31 10.05
N MET A 20 15.49 -12.13 8.73
CA MET A 20 14.35 -11.93 7.85
C MET A 20 13.20 -12.89 8.23
N ASN A 21 12.13 -12.36 8.83
CA ASN A 21 10.96 -13.16 9.17
C ASN A 21 10.14 -13.40 7.90
N ALA A 22 10.53 -14.44 7.15
CA ALA A 22 9.96 -14.76 5.85
C ALA A 22 8.43 -14.94 5.91
N ASP A 23 7.92 -15.56 6.97
CA ASP A 23 6.47 -15.73 7.17
C ASP A 23 5.75 -14.38 7.26
N ALA A 24 6.29 -13.45 8.05
CA ALA A 24 5.73 -12.11 8.16
C ALA A 24 5.81 -11.36 6.81
N LEU A 25 6.91 -11.50 6.06
CA LEU A 25 7.03 -10.88 4.75
C LEU A 25 6.06 -11.49 3.71
N HIS A 26 5.81 -12.80 3.76
CA HIS A 26 4.77 -13.43 2.96
C HIS A 26 3.36 -12.91 3.33
N VAL A 27 3.09 -12.70 4.61
CA VAL A 27 1.84 -12.06 5.07
C VAL A 27 1.74 -10.63 4.55
N ALA A 28 2.81 -9.84 4.66
CA ALA A 28 2.83 -8.47 4.16
C ALA A 28 2.57 -8.42 2.65
N LYS A 29 3.25 -9.29 1.89
CA LYS A 29 3.06 -9.41 0.45
C LYS A 29 1.64 -9.84 0.09
N TYR A 30 1.06 -10.78 0.83
CA TYR A 30 -0.34 -11.16 0.67
C TYR A 30 -1.26 -9.95 0.87
N VAL A 31 -1.06 -9.18 1.95
CA VAL A 31 -1.84 -7.97 2.25
C VAL A 31 -1.69 -6.92 1.15
N PHE A 32 -0.48 -6.66 0.66
CA PHE A 32 -0.24 -5.75 -0.46
C PHE A 32 -0.97 -6.20 -1.72
N ARG A 33 -0.94 -7.49 -2.03
CA ARG A 33 -1.58 -8.05 -3.23
C ARG A 33 -3.10 -7.99 -3.17
N THR A 34 -3.71 -8.31 -2.02
CA THR A 34 -5.18 -8.49 -1.92
C THR A 34 -5.97 -7.22 -1.65
N ASN A 35 -5.32 -6.14 -1.17
CA ASN A 35 -6.01 -4.91 -0.79
C ASN A 35 -5.75 -3.80 -1.80
N LYS A 36 -6.76 -3.24 -2.46
CA LYS A 36 -6.59 -2.15 -3.45
C LYS A 36 -6.45 -0.75 -2.84
N ALA A 37 -6.83 -0.58 -1.58
CA ALA A 37 -6.85 0.70 -0.91
C ALA A 37 -6.20 0.60 0.48
N PHE A 38 -5.72 1.74 0.96
CA PHE A 38 -5.11 1.88 2.26
C PHE A 38 -5.60 3.16 2.94
N THR A 39 -5.32 3.31 4.23
CA THR A 39 -5.39 4.60 4.91
C THR A 39 -3.98 5.20 4.90
N LEU A 40 -3.80 6.34 4.26
CA LEU A 40 -2.57 7.13 4.30
C LEU A 40 -2.72 8.20 5.40
N VAL A 41 -1.75 8.25 6.29
CA VAL A 41 -1.65 9.24 7.36
C VAL A 41 -0.44 10.12 7.09
N THR A 42 -0.68 11.41 7.00
CA THR A 42 0.32 12.44 6.68
C THR A 42 0.32 13.51 7.77
N SER A 43 1.43 14.20 7.93
CA SER A 43 1.55 15.31 8.88
C SER A 43 2.13 16.54 8.17
N GLY A 44 1.69 17.72 8.59
CA GLY A 44 2.20 18.99 8.08
C GLY A 44 1.86 20.11 9.05
N SER A 45 2.06 21.35 8.61
CA SER A 45 1.75 22.57 9.37
C SER A 45 0.31 22.62 9.89
N SER A 46 -0.64 22.04 9.14
CA SER A 46 -2.06 21.95 9.51
C SER A 46 -2.40 20.81 10.48
N GLY A 47 -1.39 20.07 10.98
CA GLY A 47 -1.56 18.89 11.81
C GLY A 47 -1.64 17.58 11.01
N GLN A 48 -2.05 16.51 11.71
CA GLN A 48 -2.18 15.17 11.11
C GLN A 48 -3.47 15.04 10.31
N TRP A 49 -3.39 14.28 9.21
CA TRP A 49 -4.55 13.94 8.39
C TRP A 49 -4.49 12.48 7.97
N ALA A 50 -5.64 11.80 8.03
CA ALA A 50 -5.80 10.43 7.57
C ALA A 50 -6.83 10.40 6.42
N GLY A 51 -6.45 9.84 5.29
CA GLY A 51 -7.32 9.71 4.11
C GLY A 51 -7.22 8.33 3.48
N LYS A 52 -8.33 7.83 2.92
CA LYS A 52 -8.32 6.62 2.11
C LYS A 52 -7.78 6.95 0.72
N ALA A 53 -6.91 6.09 0.19
CA ALA A 53 -6.43 6.18 -1.18
C ALA A 53 -6.24 4.79 -1.78
N TYR A 54 -6.29 4.70 -3.11
CA TYR A 54 -5.88 3.50 -3.83
C TYR A 54 -4.37 3.40 -3.87
N PHE A 55 -3.85 2.17 -3.82
CA PHE A 55 -2.42 1.93 -3.93
C PHE A 55 -2.10 0.68 -4.75
N GLY A 56 -0.96 0.74 -5.45
CA GLY A 56 -0.28 -0.42 -6.01
C GLY A 56 0.99 -0.71 -5.23
N GLU A 57 1.49 -1.94 -5.32
CA GLU A 57 2.83 -2.29 -4.82
C GLU A 57 3.63 -2.95 -5.93
N GLU A 58 4.88 -2.54 -6.05
CA GLU A 58 5.85 -3.14 -6.96
C GLU A 58 7.24 -3.04 -6.33
N ASP A 59 7.98 -4.16 -6.32
CA ASP A 59 9.35 -4.25 -5.82
C ASP A 59 9.54 -3.74 -4.37
N GLY A 60 8.47 -3.79 -3.56
CA GLY A 60 8.44 -3.31 -2.17
C GLY A 60 8.08 -1.83 -2.02
N TYR A 61 7.95 -1.09 -3.13
CA TYR A 61 7.48 0.30 -3.12
C TYR A 61 5.96 0.36 -3.23
N LEU A 62 5.34 1.28 -2.50
CA LEU A 62 3.92 1.58 -2.65
C LEU A 62 3.73 2.78 -3.56
N TYR A 63 2.82 2.67 -4.52
CA TYR A 63 2.48 3.74 -5.46
C TYR A 63 1.08 4.25 -5.14
N VAL A 64 0.92 5.57 -5.00
CA VAL A 64 -0.36 6.21 -4.68
C VAL A 64 -0.55 7.46 -5.51
N ALA A 65 -1.80 7.71 -5.94
CA ALA A 65 -2.20 8.93 -6.61
C ALA A 65 -2.81 9.89 -5.59
N LEU A 66 -2.32 11.13 -5.53
CA LEU A 66 -2.84 12.17 -4.65
C LEU A 66 -3.25 13.39 -5.46
N GLU A 67 -4.48 13.84 -5.28
CA GLU A 67 -4.90 15.19 -5.70
C GLU A 67 -4.24 16.26 -4.81
N GLN A 68 -4.27 17.51 -5.25
CA GLN A 68 -3.76 18.69 -4.52
C GLN A 68 -4.50 19.04 -3.21
N GLY A 69 -5.11 18.05 -2.55
CA GLY A 69 -5.75 18.14 -1.26
C GLY A 69 -4.78 18.11 -0.07
N ARG A 70 -5.30 17.75 1.11
CA ARG A 70 -4.56 17.83 2.37
C ARG A 70 -3.39 16.83 2.46
N ASN A 71 -3.58 15.59 2.00
CA ASN A 71 -2.49 14.60 1.96
C ASN A 71 -1.34 15.05 1.06
N TYR A 72 -1.63 15.61 -0.13
CA TYR A 72 -0.60 16.15 -1.01
C TYR A 72 0.20 17.26 -0.34
N ARG A 73 -0.48 18.29 0.19
CA ARG A 73 0.19 19.41 0.86
C ARG A 73 1.07 18.96 2.02
N ASN A 74 0.53 18.07 2.87
CA ASN A 74 1.30 17.51 3.98
C ASN A 74 2.54 16.75 3.50
N VAL A 75 2.44 15.90 2.47
CA VAL A 75 3.58 15.14 1.94
C VAL A 75 4.65 16.06 1.32
N MET A 76 4.23 17.14 0.66
CA MET A 76 5.15 18.12 0.11
C MET A 76 5.91 18.90 1.20
N GLU A 77 5.31 19.09 2.37
CA GLU A 77 5.95 19.71 3.54
C GLU A 77 6.81 18.72 4.34
N ASN A 78 6.31 17.49 4.53
CA ASN A 78 6.96 16.42 5.26
C ASN A 78 6.75 15.08 4.53
N PRO A 79 7.81 14.49 3.95
CA PRO A 79 7.68 13.25 3.17
C PRO A 79 7.48 12.01 4.06
N GLU A 80 7.60 12.10 5.38
CA GLU A 80 7.33 10.99 6.29
C GLU A 80 5.83 10.68 6.35
N VAL A 81 5.47 9.45 6.01
CA VAL A 81 4.09 8.98 6.00
C VAL A 81 3.92 7.72 6.84
N PHE A 82 2.72 7.54 7.37
CA PHE A 82 2.26 6.26 7.90
C PHE A 82 1.16 5.72 7.02
N PHE A 83 1.05 4.40 6.93
CA PHE A 83 -0.04 3.76 6.21
C PHE A 83 -0.58 2.56 6.96
N VAL A 84 -1.85 2.25 6.70
CA VAL A 84 -2.54 1.05 7.19
C VAL A 84 -3.27 0.39 6.04
N ILE A 85 -2.98 -0.89 5.82
CA ILE A 85 -3.57 -1.72 4.76
C ILE A 85 -4.29 -2.88 5.42
N GLU A 86 -5.61 -2.87 5.33
CA GLU A 86 -6.49 -3.80 6.01
C GLU A 86 -7.84 -3.95 5.28
N ARG A 87 -8.57 -5.02 5.61
CA ARG A 87 -9.85 -5.37 4.98
C ARG A 87 -11.09 -4.85 5.73
N GLY A 88 -10.92 -4.13 6.85
CA GLY A 88 -12.01 -3.70 7.73
C GLY A 88 -12.53 -4.82 8.64
N VAL A 89 -11.87 -5.98 8.63
CA VAL A 89 -12.14 -7.14 9.51
C VAL A 89 -10.82 -7.60 10.13
N PRO A 90 -10.84 -8.14 11.36
CA PRO A 90 -9.65 -8.66 12.01
C PRO A 90 -9.16 -9.93 11.31
N ASP A 91 -8.26 -9.75 10.35
CA ASP A 91 -7.62 -10.81 9.58
C ASP A 91 -6.11 -10.48 9.43
N ARG A 92 -5.56 -10.30 8.23
CA ARG A 92 -4.19 -9.88 8.02
C ARG A 92 -4.18 -8.40 7.71
N PHE A 93 -3.34 -7.66 8.42
CA PHE A 93 -3.12 -6.25 8.11
C PHE A 93 -1.67 -5.85 8.27
N VAL A 94 -1.30 -4.80 7.55
CA VAL A 94 0.01 -4.19 7.60
C VAL A 94 -0.16 -2.73 7.97
N GLN A 95 0.58 -2.30 8.97
CA GLN A 95 0.85 -0.88 9.20
C GLN A 95 2.30 -0.62 8.80
N GLY A 96 2.63 0.61 8.44
CA GLY A 96 4.02 0.92 8.16
C GLY A 96 4.31 2.41 8.18
N ARG A 97 5.61 2.69 8.24
CA ARG A 97 6.21 3.99 8.00
C ARG A 97 6.88 3.98 6.64
N GLY A 98 6.95 5.12 5.99
CA GLY A 98 7.70 5.26 4.76
C GLY A 98 8.03 6.70 4.42
N ILE A 99 8.87 6.86 3.42
CA ILE A 99 9.23 8.15 2.83
C ILE A 99 8.55 8.24 1.48
N ALA A 100 7.70 9.26 1.31
CA ALA A 100 6.99 9.55 0.08
C ALA A 100 7.81 10.50 -0.82
N GLU A 101 7.83 10.21 -2.11
CA GLU A 101 8.49 10.99 -3.14
C GLU A 101 7.47 11.29 -4.24
N CYS A 102 7.31 12.57 -4.58
CA CYS A 102 6.49 12.98 -5.71
C CYS A 102 7.22 12.63 -7.01
N LEU A 103 6.65 11.73 -7.80
CA LEU A 103 7.16 11.42 -9.12
C LEU A 103 6.71 12.47 -10.13
N GLY A 104 5.51 13.04 -9.98
CA GLY A 104 4.97 14.09 -10.86
C GLY A 104 3.56 13.74 -11.38
N PRO A 105 3.09 14.41 -12.45
CA PRO A 105 1.73 14.23 -12.97
C PRO A 105 1.45 12.78 -13.38
N ILE A 106 0.35 12.20 -12.91
CA ILE A 106 0.07 10.77 -13.09
C ILE A 106 -0.04 10.35 -14.57
N GLU A 107 -0.55 11.25 -15.41
CA GLU A 107 -0.73 11.08 -16.85
C GLU A 107 0.58 10.95 -17.63
N GLU A 108 1.68 11.49 -17.09
CA GLU A 108 3.01 11.46 -17.69
C GLU A 108 3.86 10.29 -17.16
N ARG A 109 3.38 9.58 -16.14
CA ARG A 109 4.19 8.59 -15.41
C ARG A 109 3.90 7.16 -15.85
N PRO A 110 4.88 6.44 -16.42
CA PRO A 110 4.66 5.05 -16.78
C PRO A 110 4.27 4.20 -15.56
N GLU A 111 4.76 4.51 -14.35
CA GLU A 111 4.48 3.80 -13.11
C GLU A 111 3.00 3.84 -12.67
N ALA A 112 2.19 4.75 -13.23
CA ALA A 112 0.75 4.81 -12.93
C ALA A 112 0.04 3.48 -13.20
N HIS A 113 0.54 2.68 -14.15
CA HIS A 113 0.02 1.36 -14.45
C HIS A 113 0.01 0.41 -13.23
N ILE A 114 0.92 0.60 -12.27
CA ILE A 114 1.05 -0.26 -11.08
C ILE A 114 -0.22 -0.14 -10.22
N ILE A 115 -0.76 1.06 -10.10
CA ILE A 115 -2.02 1.32 -9.39
C ILE A 115 -3.21 0.86 -10.25
N PHE A 116 -3.23 1.21 -11.53
CA PHE A 116 -4.36 0.93 -12.43
C PHE A 116 -4.63 -0.57 -12.61
N ARG A 117 -3.60 -1.43 -12.61
CA ARG A 117 -3.77 -2.90 -12.65
C ARG A 117 -4.58 -3.44 -11.47
N LYS A 118 -4.63 -2.70 -10.38
CA LYS A 118 -5.27 -3.08 -9.11
C LYS A 118 -6.58 -2.34 -8.85
N ALA A 119 -6.65 -1.06 -9.23
CA ALA A 119 -7.82 -0.21 -9.13
C ALA A 119 -8.10 0.46 -10.49
N LEU A 120 -8.83 -0.24 -11.37
CA LEU A 120 -9.17 0.26 -12.71
C LEU A 120 -10.09 1.48 -12.65
N GLU A 121 -10.91 1.57 -11.60
CA GLU A 121 -11.76 2.72 -11.31
C GLU A 121 -10.98 4.03 -11.18
N LEU A 122 -9.70 3.96 -10.80
CA LEU A 122 -8.84 5.14 -10.68
C LEU A 122 -8.46 5.71 -12.06
N VAL A 123 -8.52 4.93 -13.14
CA VAL A 123 -8.19 5.41 -14.48
C VAL A 123 -9.10 6.56 -14.90
N LEU A 124 -10.40 6.46 -14.63
CA LEU A 124 -11.34 7.52 -14.95
C LEU A 124 -11.09 8.75 -14.08
N TYR A 125 -10.87 8.55 -12.79
CA TYR A 125 -10.57 9.61 -11.83
C TYR A 125 -9.33 10.41 -12.23
N ALA A 126 -8.23 9.72 -12.55
CA ALA A 126 -6.98 10.33 -12.99
C ALA A 126 -7.11 11.14 -14.29
N LYS A 127 -8.08 10.79 -15.16
CA LYS A 127 -8.36 11.55 -16.39
C LYS A 127 -9.28 12.75 -16.17
N MET A 128 -10.24 12.63 -15.24
CA MET A 128 -11.24 13.68 -15.01
C MET A 128 -10.76 14.80 -14.10
N ILE A 129 -9.82 14.48 -13.19
CA ILE A 129 -9.40 15.42 -12.15
C ILE A 129 -8.00 15.94 -12.48
N PRO A 130 -7.86 17.24 -12.79
CA PRO A 130 -6.56 17.81 -13.11
C PRO A 130 -5.67 17.88 -11.87
N GLY A 131 -4.35 17.75 -12.08
CA GLY A 131 -3.35 17.94 -11.03
C GLY A 131 -3.20 16.75 -10.07
N VAL A 132 -3.64 15.56 -10.46
CA VAL A 132 -3.35 14.32 -9.73
C VAL A 132 -1.87 13.98 -9.90
N MET A 133 -1.16 13.88 -8.79
CA MET A 133 0.27 13.57 -8.76
C MET A 133 0.48 12.13 -8.30
N LEU A 134 1.42 11.43 -8.95
CA LEU A 134 1.86 10.10 -8.57
C LEU A 134 2.97 10.21 -7.52
N PHE A 135 2.82 9.47 -6.43
CA PHE A 135 3.82 9.34 -5.38
C PHE A 135 4.31 7.90 -5.26
N ARG A 136 5.60 7.78 -4.98
CA ARG A 136 6.25 6.53 -4.58
C ARG A 136 6.58 6.61 -3.10
N ILE A 137 6.16 5.60 -2.33
CA ILE A 137 6.48 5.47 -0.92
C ILE A 137 7.49 4.32 -0.78
N ARG A 138 8.66 4.61 -0.23
CA ARG A 138 9.60 3.59 0.23
C ARG A 138 9.30 3.28 1.69
N PRO A 139 8.79 2.07 2.03
CA PRO A 139 8.62 1.68 3.41
C PRO A 139 9.96 1.68 4.15
N THR A 140 9.96 2.13 5.40
CA THR A 140 11.12 2.13 6.30
C THR A 140 10.93 1.17 7.47
N GLU A 141 9.68 0.99 7.90
CA GLU A 141 9.29 0.06 8.96
C GLU A 141 7.93 -0.54 8.64
N LEU A 142 7.76 -1.85 8.88
CA LEU A 142 6.50 -2.56 8.73
C LEU A 142 6.11 -3.19 10.06
N TYR A 143 4.83 -3.09 10.38
CA TYR A 143 4.20 -3.78 11.49
C TYR A 143 3.14 -4.72 10.95
N ILE A 144 3.38 -6.01 11.09
CA ILE A 144 2.64 -7.06 10.40
C ILE A 144 1.87 -7.87 11.43
N SER A 145 0.57 -7.99 11.20
CA SER A 145 -0.34 -8.76 12.05
C SER A 145 -1.07 -9.81 11.22
N ASP A 146 -1.10 -11.04 11.72
CA ASP A 146 -1.83 -12.17 11.12
C ASP A 146 -2.79 -12.77 12.15
N PHE A 147 -4.07 -12.41 12.03
CA PHE A 147 -5.14 -12.95 12.86
C PHE A 147 -5.88 -14.14 12.20
N SER A 148 -5.35 -14.70 11.11
CA SER A 148 -6.08 -15.72 10.32
C SER A 148 -6.13 -17.11 10.94
N ARG A 149 -5.34 -17.40 11.99
CA ARG A 149 -5.30 -18.70 12.66
C ARG A 149 -5.40 -18.57 14.17
N GLU A 150 -4.37 -17.99 14.76
CA GLU A 150 -4.20 -17.82 16.20
C GLU A 150 -3.71 -16.40 16.47
N TRP A 151 -3.96 -15.90 17.69
CA TRP A 151 -3.42 -14.61 18.10
C TRP A 151 -1.88 -14.68 18.11
N LYS A 152 -1.24 -13.91 17.24
CA LYS A 152 0.21 -13.74 17.21
C LYS A 152 0.58 -12.31 17.59
N PRO A 153 1.64 -12.09 18.39
CA PRO A 153 2.21 -10.77 18.56
C PRO A 153 2.56 -10.14 17.21
N ARG A 154 2.31 -8.84 17.09
CA ARG A 154 2.65 -8.05 15.91
C ARG A 154 4.15 -8.16 15.65
N THR A 155 4.52 -8.55 14.43
CA THR A 155 5.92 -8.56 14.01
C THR A 155 6.31 -7.17 13.53
N THR A 156 7.37 -6.61 14.10
CA THR A 156 7.98 -5.36 13.61
C THR A 156 9.19 -5.69 12.78
N LEU A 157 9.30 -5.11 11.59
CA LEU A 157 10.44 -5.28 10.68
C LEU A 157 10.95 -3.92 10.19
N THR A 158 12.25 -3.70 10.32
CA THR A 158 12.94 -2.61 9.64
C THR A 158 13.15 -2.99 8.18
N VAL A 159 12.82 -2.09 7.26
CA VAL A 159 12.91 -2.34 5.82
C VAL A 159 14.33 -2.01 5.34
N ASN A 160 15.17 -3.04 5.33
CA ASN A 160 16.54 -3.00 4.78
C ASN A 160 16.60 -3.59 3.36
N ASP A 161 17.79 -3.67 2.78
CA ASP A 161 17.97 -4.16 1.41
C ASP A 161 17.58 -5.63 1.22
N ALA A 162 17.71 -6.47 2.26
CA ALA A 162 17.26 -7.86 2.22
C ALA A 162 15.73 -7.96 2.13
N VAL A 163 15.01 -7.14 2.91
CA VAL A 163 13.55 -7.03 2.81
C VAL A 163 13.12 -6.52 1.44
N MET A 164 13.81 -5.50 0.90
CA MET A 164 13.53 -5.01 -0.46
C MET A 164 13.83 -6.07 -1.53
N ALA A 165 14.89 -6.87 -1.36
CA ALA A 165 15.20 -7.99 -2.24
C ALA A 165 14.10 -9.06 -2.22
N PHE A 166 13.61 -9.41 -1.04
CA PHE A 166 12.47 -10.32 -0.91
C PHE A 166 11.26 -9.85 -1.73
N PHE A 167 10.88 -8.57 -1.63
CA PHE A 167 9.73 -8.06 -2.38
C PHE A 167 9.95 -8.03 -3.91
N ARG A 168 11.18 -7.77 -4.36
CA ARG A 168 11.56 -7.88 -5.79
C ARG A 168 11.45 -9.31 -6.31
N GLU A 169 11.98 -10.28 -5.56
CA GLU A 169 11.91 -11.70 -5.93
C GLU A 169 10.47 -12.20 -5.97
N HIS A 170 9.63 -11.67 -5.08
CA HIS A 170 8.21 -11.99 -4.99
C HIS A 170 7.32 -11.00 -5.75
N ARG A 171 7.84 -10.30 -6.78
CA ARG A 171 7.03 -9.37 -7.58
C ARG A 171 5.79 -10.07 -8.14
N ASP A 172 4.65 -9.38 -8.09
CA ASP A 172 3.40 -9.93 -8.61
C ASP A 172 3.50 -10.08 -10.14
N ARG A 173 3.20 -11.28 -10.62
CA ARG A 173 3.09 -11.56 -12.06
C ARG A 173 1.63 -11.51 -12.45
N TYR A 174 1.27 -10.51 -13.26
CA TYR A 174 -0.08 -10.39 -13.81
C TYR A 174 -0.16 -11.09 -15.16
N SER A 175 -1.07 -12.05 -15.30
CA SER A 175 -1.36 -12.63 -16.61
C SER A 175 -2.10 -11.62 -17.48
N TRP A 176 -1.74 -11.54 -18.76
CA TRP A 176 -2.46 -10.73 -19.75
C TRP A 176 -3.97 -11.02 -19.73
N TRP A 177 -4.35 -12.29 -19.59
CA TRP A 177 -5.75 -12.70 -19.50
C TRP A 177 -6.44 -12.13 -18.26
N GLN A 178 -5.78 -12.12 -17.11
CA GLN A 178 -6.35 -11.55 -15.89
C GLN A 178 -6.57 -10.04 -16.01
N LEU A 179 -5.65 -9.32 -16.66
CA LEU A 179 -5.79 -7.90 -16.92
C LEU A 179 -6.92 -7.63 -17.92
N PHE A 180 -6.96 -8.39 -19.01
CA PHE A 180 -8.02 -8.32 -20.00
C PHE A 180 -9.40 -8.53 -19.36
N TRP A 181 -9.59 -9.63 -18.61
CA TRP A 181 -10.85 -9.94 -17.93
C TRP A 181 -11.28 -8.86 -16.92
N LYS A 182 -10.34 -8.20 -16.24
CA LYS A 182 -10.66 -7.07 -15.36
C LYS A 182 -11.10 -5.83 -16.15
N ALA A 183 -10.45 -5.55 -17.27
CA ALA A 183 -10.74 -4.39 -18.12
C ALA A 183 -12.11 -4.49 -18.80
N ILE A 184 -12.58 -5.70 -19.13
CA ILE A 184 -13.88 -5.94 -19.79
C ILE A 184 -15.06 -6.12 -18.82
N ARG A 185 -14.90 -5.88 -17.50
CA ARG A 185 -16.05 -6.00 -16.58
C ARG A 185 -17.03 -4.83 -16.80
N PRO A 186 -18.36 -5.05 -16.67
CA PRO A 186 -19.39 -4.05 -16.95
C PRO A 186 -19.27 -2.73 -16.18
N PHE A 187 -18.53 -2.68 -15.07
CA PHE A 187 -18.26 -1.44 -14.31
C PHE A 187 -17.03 -0.65 -14.79
N ALA A 188 -16.20 -1.20 -15.68
CA ALA A 188 -15.15 -0.47 -16.40
C ALA A 188 -15.70 0.21 -17.69
N PHE A 189 -16.85 -0.28 -18.18
CA PHE A 189 -17.49 0.19 -19.41
C PHE A 189 -18.25 1.54 -19.35
N PRO A 190 -18.79 2.05 -18.22
CA PRO A 190 -19.41 3.38 -18.23
C PRO A 190 -18.35 4.48 -18.45
N ALA A 191 -17.10 4.19 -18.08
CA ALA A 191 -15.96 5.10 -18.26
C ALA A 191 -15.38 5.11 -19.68
N THR A 192 -15.60 4.05 -20.48
CA THR A 192 -15.04 3.93 -21.84
C THR A 192 -16.06 4.12 -22.95
N LEU A 193 -17.35 3.88 -22.70
CA LEU A 193 -18.40 4.03 -23.72
C LEU A 193 -19.18 5.35 -23.63
N ALA A 194 -19.14 6.09 -22.51
CA ALA A 194 -19.81 7.40 -22.44
C ALA A 194 -19.27 8.41 -23.47
N PRO A 195 -17.94 8.49 -23.76
CA PRO A 195 -17.45 9.42 -24.79
C PRO A 195 -17.67 8.92 -26.23
N VAL A 196 -18.01 7.64 -26.41
CA VAL A 196 -18.14 7.01 -27.74
C VAL A 196 -19.61 6.89 -28.17
N LEU A 197 -20.55 6.76 -27.21
CA LEU A 197 -21.99 6.78 -27.45
C LEU A 197 -22.59 8.18 -27.31
N VAL A 198 -21.92 9.09 -26.60
CA VAL A 198 -22.18 10.54 -26.63
C VAL A 198 -21.08 11.19 -27.47
N GLY A 199 -20.98 10.77 -28.73
CA GLY A 199 -20.17 11.50 -29.69
C GLY A 199 -20.79 12.88 -29.97
N SER A 200 -19.92 13.80 -30.38
CA SER A 200 -20.22 15.12 -31.02
C SER A 200 -20.93 16.18 -30.19
#